data_AF-A0A1Q3L8S8-F1
#
_entry.id   AF-A0A1Q3L8S8-F1
#
_cell.length_a   1.000
_cell.length_b   1.000
_cell.length_c   1.000
_cell.angle_alpha   90.00
_cell.angle_beta   90.00
_cell.angle_gamma   90.00
#
_symmetry.space_group_name_H-M   'P 1'
#
loop_
_entity.id
_entity.type
_entity.pdbx_description
1 polymer ?
#
loop_
_entity_poly.entity_id
_entity_poly.type
_entity_poly.pdbx_seq_one_letter_code
_entity_poly.pdbx_strand_id
1 'polypeptide(L)'
;MAVQPILFQEDVAEARGVLEALGLRPDIVADRGGWAELHAAGGGSVGVHEASEPAVGLGFLADGDLDALAARLRDAGFEASVVDEAYARTVRVAEPDVWINGVQTDLYGYHREG
;
A
#
# COMPACT_ATOMS: atom_id res chain seq x y z
N MET A 1 12.20 -4.41 2.76
CA MET A 1 10.85 -4.93 2.49
C MET A 1 10.16 -5.14 3.83
N ALA A 2 8.90 -4.76 3.93
CA ALA A 2 8.03 -4.98 5.09
C ALA A 2 6.69 -5.55 4.63
N VAL A 3 5.94 -6.18 5.54
CA VAL A 3 4.55 -6.59 5.28
C VAL A 3 3.65 -5.37 5.50
N GLN A 4 2.66 -5.21 4.62
CA GLN A 4 1.65 -4.17 4.70
C GLN A 4 0.29 -4.78 4.35
N PRO A 5 -0.51 -5.22 5.33
CA PRO A 5 -1.90 -5.56 5.09
C PRO A 5 -2.64 -4.36 4.50
N ILE A 6 -3.55 -4.62 3.57
CA ILE A 6 -4.40 -3.60 2.97
C ILE A 6 -5.85 -3.89 3.36
N LEU A 7 -6.48 -2.93 4.01
CA LEU A 7 -7.90 -2.94 4.33
C LEU A 7 -8.66 -2.25 3.20
N PHE A 8 -9.51 -2.99 2.51
CA PHE A 8 -10.38 -2.46 1.47
C PHE A 8 -11.74 -2.12 2.07
N GLN A 9 -12.19 -0.86 1.92
CA GLN A 9 -13.43 -0.35 2.50
C GLN A 9 -14.05 0.71 1.59
N GLU A 10 -15.37 0.91 1.67
CA GLU A 10 -16.04 1.99 0.94
C GLU A 10 -15.68 3.36 1.54
N ASP A 11 -15.66 3.47 2.87
CA ASP A 11 -15.27 4.69 3.58
C ASP A 11 -13.85 4.56 4.19
N VAL A 12 -12.87 5.15 3.50
CA VAL A 12 -11.47 5.19 3.95
C VAL A 12 -11.32 5.97 5.26
N ALA A 13 -12.11 7.03 5.47
CA ALA A 13 -12.01 7.86 6.66
C ALA A 13 -12.53 7.14 7.90
N GLU A 14 -13.63 6.38 7.78
CA GLU A 14 -14.14 5.53 8.85
C GLU A 14 -13.09 4.48 9.27
N ALA A 15 -12.54 3.76 8.29
CA ALA A 15 -11.53 2.73 8.54
C ALA A 15 -10.24 3.31 9.15
N ARG A 16 -9.77 4.46 8.65
CA ARG A 16 -8.66 5.21 9.22
C ARG A 16 -8.92 5.56 10.69
N GLY A 17 -10.10 6.09 11.01
CA GLY A 17 -10.44 6.47 12.38
C GLY A 17 -10.39 5.31 13.38
N VAL A 18 -10.77 4.11 12.95
CA VAL A 18 -10.61 2.89 13.77
C VAL A 18 -9.14 2.58 14.02
N LEU A 19 -8.29 2.64 12.99
CA LEU A 19 -6.85 2.38 13.11
C LEU A 19 -6.14 3.43 13.99
N GLU A 20 -6.52 4.69 13.86
CA GLU A 20 -6.03 5.76 14.74
C GLU A 20 -6.45 5.54 16.20
N ALA A 21 -7.69 5.10 16.44
CA ALA A 21 -8.17 4.75 17.78
C ALA A 21 -7.41 3.55 18.39
N LEU A 22 -6.86 2.66 17.55
CA LEU A 22 -5.94 1.59 17.97
C LEU A 22 -4.50 2.08 18.23
N GLY A 23 -4.20 3.33 17.91
CA GLY A 23 -2.91 3.97 18.14
C GLY A 23 -1.96 3.96 16.95
N LEU A 24 -2.44 3.61 15.74
CA LEU A 24 -1.68 3.83 14.52
C LEU A 24 -1.68 5.33 14.18
N ARG A 25 -0.64 5.78 13.48
CA ARG A 25 -0.52 7.17 13.03
C ARG A 25 -0.53 7.23 11.51
N PRO A 26 -1.33 8.12 10.90
CA PRO A 26 -1.26 8.36 9.47
C PRO A 26 0.13 8.86 9.09
N ASP A 27 0.64 8.42 7.94
CA ASP A 27 1.81 9.00 7.28
C ASP A 27 1.39 9.54 5.93
N ILE A 28 1.05 8.68 4.96
CA ILE A 28 0.72 9.12 3.60
C ILE A 28 -0.78 9.05 3.36
N VAL A 29 -1.40 10.18 3.05
CA VAL A 29 -2.85 10.29 2.82
C VAL A 29 -3.12 10.94 1.47
N ALA A 30 -4.09 10.40 0.73
CA ALA A 30 -4.54 10.97 -0.53
C ALA A 30 -5.38 12.23 -0.31
N ASP A 31 -5.11 13.30 -1.06
CA ASP A 31 -5.82 14.58 -0.94
C ASP A 31 -7.30 14.49 -1.34
N ARG A 32 -7.62 13.56 -2.24
CA ARG A 32 -8.98 13.33 -2.75
C ARG A 32 -9.65 12.10 -2.14
N GLY A 33 -9.11 11.56 -1.04
CA GLY A 33 -9.53 10.29 -0.47
C GLY A 33 -9.04 9.10 -1.31
N GLY A 34 -9.55 7.91 -1.00
CA GLY A 34 -9.22 6.68 -1.75
C GLY A 34 -8.04 5.89 -1.20
N TRP A 35 -7.10 6.54 -0.49
CA TRP A 35 -5.96 5.87 0.14
C TRP A 35 -5.50 6.55 1.43
N ALA A 36 -5.14 5.75 2.43
CA ALA A 36 -4.37 6.17 3.60
C ALA A 36 -3.39 5.08 4.05
N GLU A 37 -2.16 5.45 4.35
CA GLU A 37 -1.16 4.60 4.98
C GLU A 37 -0.96 5.03 6.43
N LEU A 38 -0.98 4.06 7.35
CA LEU A 38 -0.77 4.30 8.77
C LEU A 38 0.30 3.37 9.33
N HIS A 39 1.10 3.86 10.28
CA HIS A 39 2.15 3.10 10.95
C HIS A 39 1.82 2.82 12.41
N ALA A 40 2.18 1.63 12.88
CA ALA A 40 2.15 1.29 14.30
C ALA A 40 3.46 1.71 14.98
N ALA A 41 3.38 2.18 16.22
CA ALA A 41 4.57 2.58 17.00
C ALA A 41 5.57 1.43 17.23
N GLY A 42 5.09 0.19 17.25
CA GLY A 42 5.93 -1.02 17.35
C GLY A 42 6.55 -1.48 16.03
N GLY A 43 6.32 -0.75 14.93
CA GLY A 43 6.71 -1.13 13.58
C GLY A 43 5.58 -1.79 12.79
N GLY A 44 5.71 -1.72 11.46
CA GLY A 44 4.69 -2.16 10.50
C GLY A 44 3.78 -1.02 10.05
N SER A 45 3.10 -1.25 8.93
CA SER A 45 2.11 -0.34 8.35
C SER A 45 0.83 -1.09 7.97
N VAL A 46 -0.25 -0.34 7.84
CA VAL A 46 -1.53 -0.78 7.26
C VAL A 46 -1.92 0.23 6.20
N GLY A 47 -2.21 -0.26 4.99
CA GLY A 47 -2.85 0.55 3.96
C GLY A 47 -4.37 0.44 4.08
N VAL A 48 -5.08 1.53 3.81
CA VAL A 48 -6.53 1.56 3.64
C VAL A 48 -6.79 2.02 2.21
N HIS A 49 -7.52 1.22 1.44
CA HIS A 49 -7.84 1.51 0.04
C HIS A 49 -9.35 1.51 -0.16
N GLU A 50 -9.85 2.47 -0.93
CA GLU A 50 -11.27 2.52 -1.29
C GLU A 50 -11.65 1.34 -2.19
N ALA A 51 -12.72 0.63 -1.83
CA ALA A 51 -13.29 -0.43 -2.64
C ALA A 51 -14.78 -0.58 -2.34
N SER A 52 -15.54 -1.03 -3.34
CA SER A 52 -16.99 -1.28 -3.18
C SER A 52 -17.31 -2.49 -2.29
N GLU A 53 -16.38 -3.43 -2.14
CA GLU A 53 -16.56 -4.62 -1.32
C GLU A 53 -15.47 -4.69 -0.23
N PRO A 54 -15.86 -4.84 1.05
CA PRO A 54 -14.89 -4.96 2.13
C PRO A 54 -14.03 -6.21 2.01
N ALA A 55 -12.71 -6.05 2.13
CA ALA A 55 -11.75 -7.16 2.08
C ALA A 55 -10.48 -6.83 2.86
N VAL A 56 -9.66 -7.87 3.10
CA VAL A 56 -8.29 -7.72 3.60
C VAL A 56 -7.35 -8.40 2.61
N GLY A 57 -6.44 -7.62 2.04
CA GLY A 57 -5.38 -8.11 1.16
C GLY A 57 -4.04 -8.21 1.88
N LEU A 58 -3.23 -9.17 1.45
CA LEU A 58 -1.82 -9.23 1.82
C LEU A 58 -1.02 -8.35 0.84
N GLY A 59 -0.34 -7.34 1.37
CA GLY A 59 0.60 -6.53 0.61
C GLY A 59 1.97 -6.46 1.27
N PHE A 60 2.92 -5.90 0.55
CA PHE A 60 4.26 -5.60 1.03
C PHE A 60 4.63 -4.17 0.67
N LEU A 61 5.56 -3.60 1.43
CA LEU A 61 6.20 -2.32 1.14
C LEU A 61 7.67 -2.55 0.80
N ALA A 62 8.12 -2.05 -0.34
CA ALA A 62 9.48 -2.14 -0.82
C ALA A 62 10.08 -0.75 -1.03
N ASP A 63 11.30 -0.57 -0.52
CA ASP A 63 12.15 0.55 -0.87
C ASP A 63 13.13 0.11 -1.98
N GLY A 64 13.53 1.06 -2.82
CA GLY A 64 14.47 0.86 -3.92
C GLY A 64 13.82 0.62 -5.29
N ASP A 65 14.54 -0.10 -6.16
CA ASP A 65 14.21 -0.26 -7.57
C ASP A 65 13.18 -1.38 -7.79
N LEU A 66 11.93 -0.99 -8.04
CA LEU A 66 10.82 -1.91 -8.31
C LEU A 66 10.94 -2.60 -9.67
N ASP A 67 11.56 -1.97 -10.66
CA ASP A 67 11.78 -2.56 -11.98
C ASP A 67 12.78 -3.73 -11.86
N ALA A 68 13.84 -3.55 -11.07
CA ALA A 68 14.77 -4.62 -10.71
C ALA A 68 14.12 -5.73 -9.88
N LEU A 69 13.19 -5.39 -8.97
CA LEU A 69 12.43 -6.37 -8.21
C LEU A 69 11.52 -7.21 -9.12
N ALA A 70 10.77 -6.57 -10.02
CA ALA A 70 9.92 -7.25 -10.99
C ALA A 70 10.73 -8.13 -11.95
N ALA A 71 11.92 -7.68 -12.37
CA ALA A 71 12.84 -8.50 -13.18
C ALA A 71 13.27 -9.76 -12.45
N ARG A 72 13.68 -9.66 -11.18
CA ARG A 72 14.05 -10.82 -10.36
C ARG A 72 12.91 -11.82 -10.17
N LEU A 73 11.67 -11.35 -10.02
CA LEU A 73 10.50 -12.22 -9.91
C LEU A 73 10.23 -12.96 -11.24
N ARG A 74 10.37 -12.27 -12.36
CA ARG A 74 10.27 -12.87 -13.70
C ARG A 74 11.37 -13.91 -13.95
N ASP A 75 12.60 -13.62 -13.56
CA ASP A 75 13.73 -14.57 -13.65
C ASP A 75 13.51 -15.83 -12.80
N ALA A 76 12.72 -15.71 -11.72
CA ALA A 76 12.30 -16.83 -10.88
C ALA A 76 11.07 -17.59 -11.43
N GLY A 77 10.50 -17.16 -12.56
CA GLY A 77 9.38 -17.82 -13.24
C GLY A 77 7.99 -17.32 -12.83
N PHE A 78 7.89 -16.22 -12.08
CA PHE A 78 6.61 -15.60 -11.72
C PHE A 78 6.18 -14.55 -12.75
N GLU A 79 4.88 -14.50 -13.03
CA GLU A 79 4.31 -13.39 -13.80
C GLU A 79 4.26 -12.14 -12.91
N ALA A 80 5.17 -11.20 -13.17
CA ALA A 80 5.31 -9.97 -12.40
C ALA A 80 5.45 -8.74 -13.31
N SER A 81 4.72 -7.68 -12.98
CA SER A 81 4.74 -6.39 -13.68
C SER A 81 4.78 -5.23 -12.71
N VAL A 82 5.33 -4.09 -13.13
CA VAL A 82 5.20 -2.82 -12.40
C VAL A 82 4.00 -2.09 -12.98
N VAL A 83 3.09 -1.66 -12.11
CA VAL A 83 1.95 -0.80 -12.42
C VAL A 83 2.13 0.54 -11.71
N ASP A 84 1.69 1.61 -12.36
CA ASP A 84 1.62 2.94 -11.76
C ASP A 84 0.22 3.12 -11.19
N GLU A 85 0.07 2.86 -9.89
CA GLU A 85 -1.15 3.17 -9.17
C GLU A 85 -1.17 4.66 -8.81
N ALA A 86 -2.36 5.18 -8.51
CA ALA A 86 -2.47 6.58 -8.07
C ALA A 86 -1.60 6.87 -6.83
N TYR A 87 -1.43 5.88 -5.94
CA TYR A 87 -0.79 6.02 -4.62
C TYR A 87 0.63 5.44 -4.51
N ALA A 88 1.13 4.76 -5.54
CA ALA A 88 2.49 4.24 -5.59
C ALA A 88 2.78 3.62 -6.96
N ARG A 89 4.07 3.50 -7.30
CA ARG A 89 4.47 2.42 -8.21
C ARG A 89 4.40 1.10 -7.45
N THR A 90 3.80 0.08 -8.05
CA THR A 90 3.54 -1.19 -7.37
C THR A 90 3.95 -2.35 -8.24
N VAL A 91 4.66 -3.33 -7.68
CA VAL A 91 4.86 -4.62 -8.36
C VAL A 91 3.66 -5.50 -8.07
N ARG A 92 3.04 -6.03 -9.12
CA ARG A 92 1.98 -7.03 -9.03
C ARG A 92 2.49 -8.37 -9.49
N VAL A 93 2.32 -9.40 -8.66
CA VAL A 93 2.46 -10.81 -9.05
C VAL A 93 1.05 -11.35 -9.27
N ALA A 94 0.79 -11.97 -10.42
CA ALA A 94 -0.56 -12.43 -10.76
C ALA A 94 -1.01 -13.63 -9.92
N GLU A 95 -0.14 -14.63 -9.76
CA GLU A 95 -0.46 -15.88 -9.08
C GLU A 95 0.68 -16.33 -8.15
N PRO A 96 0.48 -16.31 -6.81
CA PRO A 96 -0.67 -15.72 -6.10
C PRO A 96 -0.75 -14.19 -6.31
N ASP A 97 -1.95 -13.61 -6.23
CA ASP A 97 -2.15 -12.16 -6.34
C ASP A 97 -1.48 -11.47 -5.14
N VAL A 98 -0.32 -10.86 -5.41
CA VAL A 98 0.53 -10.20 -4.41
C VAL A 98 0.88 -8.81 -4.89
N TRP A 99 0.68 -7.86 -3.99
CA TRP A 99 0.92 -6.44 -4.22
C TRP A 99 2.12 -6.00 -3.40
N ILE A 100 3.12 -5.42 -4.07
CA ILE A 100 4.32 -4.89 -3.43
C ILE A 100 4.42 -3.41 -3.78
N ASN A 101 3.93 -2.57 -2.89
CA ASN A 101 3.93 -1.13 -3.05
C ASN A 101 5.33 -0.58 -2.87
N GLY A 102 5.73 0.37 -3.72
CA GLY A 102 6.89 1.20 -3.48
C GLY A 102 6.64 2.17 -2.34
N VAL A 103 7.68 2.50 -1.57
CA VAL A 103 7.62 3.65 -0.66
C VAL A 103 7.29 4.90 -1.48
N GLN A 104 6.17 5.55 -1.18
CA GLN A 104 5.75 6.72 -1.94
C GLN A 104 6.71 7.89 -1.68
N THR A 105 7.31 8.36 -2.78
CA THR A 105 8.27 9.47 -2.80
C THR A 105 7.78 10.66 -3.62
N ASP A 106 6.85 10.43 -4.56
CA ASP A 106 6.09 11.48 -5.25
C ASP A 106 4.78 11.73 -4.51
N LEU A 107 4.53 12.97 -4.11
CA LEU A 107 3.35 13.36 -3.33
C LEU A 107 2.34 14.14 -4.17
N TYR A 108 2.39 14.03 -5.50
CA TYR A 108 1.37 14.67 -6.34
C TYR A 108 -0.03 14.09 -6.07
N GLY A 109 -0.87 14.85 -5.35
CA GLY A 109 -2.20 14.43 -4.91
C GLY A 109 -2.23 13.70 -3.56
N TYR A 110 -1.13 13.76 -2.81
CA TYR A 110 -0.95 13.17 -1.49
C TYR A 110 -0.22 14.14 -0.57
N HIS A 111 -0.31 13.91 0.73
CA HIS A 111 0.49 14.62 1.71
C HIS A 111 0.96 13.68 2.81
N ARG A 112 2.02 14.13 3.52
CA ARG A 112 2.47 13.50 4.75
C ARG A 112 1.77 14.13 5.95
N GLU A 113 1.26 13.30 6.84
CA GLU A 113 0.77 13.65 8.17
C GLU A 113 1.81 13.26 9.25
N GLY A 114 1.75 13.91 10.42
CA GLY A 114 2.75 13.76 11.50
C GLY A 114 2.15 13.57 12.89
#